data_AF-A0A5R2N0J6-F1
#
_entry.id   AF-A0A5R2N0J6-F1
#
_cell.length_a   1.000
_cell.length_b   1.000
_cell.length_c   1.000
_cell.angle_alpha   90.00
_cell.angle_beta   90.00
_cell.angle_gamma   90.00
#
_symmetry.space_group_name_H-M   'P 1'
#
loop_
_entity.id
_entity.type
_entity.pdbx_description
1 polymer ?
#
loop_
_entity_poly.entity_id
_entity_poly.type
_entity_poly.pdbx_seq_one_letter_code
_entity_poly.pdbx_strand_id
1 'polypeptide(L)' 'AVSGRGQEEAASLLEKSGGAVKTAILLAAGADSADAAEKLLEGTGQKLRPALSAIEGSKGRNASVLIKTEPEKGQQGD' A
#
# COMPACT_ATOMS: atom_id res chain seq x y z
N ALA A 1 -1.24 18.62 3.41
CA ALA A 1 -2.15 17.59 2.86
C ALA A 1 -1.53 16.22 3.15
N VAL A 2 -2.27 15.26 3.72
CA VAL A 2 -1.69 14.00 4.25
C VAL A 2 -1.45 12.92 3.19
N SER A 3 -1.96 13.07 1.96
CA SER A 3 -1.68 12.13 0.85
C SER A 3 -1.41 12.79 -0.51
N GLY A 4 -1.47 14.12 -0.63
CA GLY A 4 -1.32 14.80 -1.94
C GLY A 4 -2.37 14.43 -3.00
N ARG A 5 -3.42 13.68 -2.61
CA ARG A 5 -4.53 13.26 -3.49
C ARG A 5 -5.60 14.36 -3.50
N GLY A 6 -6.27 14.52 -4.64
CA GLY A 6 -7.37 15.47 -4.82
C GLY A 6 -8.57 15.15 -3.92
N GLN A 7 -9.42 16.16 -3.69
CA GLN A 7 -10.60 16.04 -2.83
C GLN A 7 -11.56 14.91 -3.29
N GLU A 8 -11.68 14.72 -4.60
CA GLU A 8 -12.57 13.71 -5.19
C GLU A 8 -12.08 12.29 -4.93
N GLU A 9 -10.76 12.07 -5.06
CA GLU A 9 -10.11 10.81 -4.68
C GLU A 9 -10.30 10.52 -3.19
N ALA A 10 -10.12 11.54 -2.34
CA ALA A 10 -10.33 11.39 -0.90
C ALA A 10 -11.79 11.03 -0.57
N ALA A 11 -12.76 11.64 -1.25
CA ALA A 11 -14.18 11.34 -1.07
C ALA A 11 -14.54 9.93 -1.53
N SER A 12 -14.06 9.50 -2.71
CA SER A 12 -14.30 8.15 -3.23
C SER A 12 -13.67 7.08 -2.32
N LEU A 13 -12.47 7.34 -1.79
CA LEU A 13 -11.82 6.46 -0.82
C LEU A 13 -12.59 6.38 0.50
N LEU A 14 -13.14 7.51 1.00
CA LEU A 14 -13.98 7.52 2.19
C LEU A 14 -15.26 6.69 1.98
N GLU A 15 -15.90 6.84 0.82
CA GLU A 15 -17.13 6.13 0.48
C GLU A 15 -16.88 4.61 0.37
N LYS A 16 -15.81 4.21 -0.33
CA LYS A 16 -15.35 2.82 -0.40
C LYS A 16 -15.00 2.22 0.97
N SER A 17 -14.64 3.07 1.92
CA SER A 17 -14.32 2.69 3.28
C SER A 17 -15.54 2.62 4.20
N GLY A 18 -16.75 2.85 3.69
CA GLY A 18 -17.96 2.96 4.52
C GLY A 18 -17.93 4.16 5.48
N GLY A 19 -17.18 5.22 5.14
CA GLY A 19 -17.00 6.41 5.98
C GLY A 19 -15.88 6.30 7.01
N ALA A 20 -15.17 5.16 7.11
CA ALA A 20 -14.06 5.01 8.03
C ALA A 20 -12.79 5.70 7.51
N VAL A 21 -12.46 6.87 8.07
CA VAL A 21 -11.29 7.68 7.67
C VAL A 21 -9.98 6.88 7.75
N LYS A 22 -9.82 6.02 8.78
CA LYS A 22 -8.60 5.22 8.94
C LYS A 22 -8.43 4.20 7.82
N THR A 23 -9.52 3.53 7.44
CA THR A 23 -9.55 2.57 6.35
C THR A 23 -9.26 3.28 5.02
N ALA A 24 -9.83 4.47 4.81
CA ALA A 24 -9.57 5.29 3.62
C ALA A 24 -8.10 5.71 3.50
N ILE A 25 -7.45 6.07 4.61
CA ILE A 25 -6.02 6.38 4.64
C ILE A 25 -5.18 5.15 4.26
N LEU A 26 -5.56 3.95 4.71
CA LEU A 26 -4.84 2.72 4.38
C LEU A 26 -5.04 2.32 2.91
N LEU A 27 -6.25 2.45 2.38
CA LEU A 27 -6.53 2.31 0.94
C LEU A 27 -5.69 3.30 0.12
N ALA A 28 -5.62 4.56 0.55
CA ALA A 28 -4.77 5.58 -0.08
C ALA A 28 -3.27 5.22 -0.03
N ALA A 29 -2.83 4.56 1.05
CA ALA A 29 -1.47 4.08 1.22
C ALA A 29 -1.15 2.81 0.38
N GLY A 30 -2.17 2.19 -0.23
CA GLY A 30 -2.03 1.02 -1.08
C GLY A 30 -2.49 -0.29 -0.44
N ALA A 31 -3.39 -0.25 0.55
CA ALA A 31 -4.12 -1.44 0.96
C ALA A 31 -5.00 -1.96 -0.17
N ASP A 32 -5.03 -3.28 -0.33
CA ASP A 32 -5.68 -3.98 -1.44
C ASP A 32 -7.22 -3.77 -1.47
N SER A 33 -7.82 -3.65 -0.29
CA SER A 33 -9.27 -3.50 -0.10
C SER A 33 -9.60 -2.92 1.29
N ALA A 34 -10.84 -2.45 1.47
CA ALA A 34 -11.33 -1.97 2.76
C ALA A 34 -11.26 -3.04 3.87
N ASP A 35 -11.59 -4.30 3.55
CA ASP A 35 -11.47 -5.44 4.47
C ASP A 35 -10.02 -5.67 4.93
N ALA A 36 -9.07 -5.65 3.99
CA ALA A 36 -7.65 -5.81 4.30
C ALA A 36 -7.13 -4.66 5.18
N ALA A 37 -7.58 -3.43 4.90
CA ALA A 37 -7.27 -2.26 5.72
C ALA A 37 -7.87 -2.37 7.14
N GLU A 38 -9.11 -2.87 7.25
CA GLU A 38 -9.78 -3.08 8.54
C GLU A 38 -9.05 -4.15 9.37
N LYS A 39 -8.72 -5.30 8.78
CA LYS A 39 -7.91 -6.34 9.44
C LYS A 39 -6.55 -5.84 9.93
N LEU A 40 -5.90 -4.99 9.15
CA LEU A 40 -4.63 -4.35 9.56
C LEU A 40 -4.84 -3.40 10.74
N LEU A 41 -5.95 -2.66 10.78
CA LEU A 41 -6.30 -1.82 11.93
C LEU A 41 -6.59 -2.68 13.16
N GLU A 42 -7.39 -3.73 13.03
CA GLU A 42 -7.69 -4.63 14.15
C GLU A 42 -6.42 -5.27 14.71
N GLY A 43 -5.57 -5.83 13.84
CA GLY A 43 -4.31 -6.45 14.23
C GLY A 43 -3.29 -5.48 14.86
N THR A 44 -3.44 -4.17 14.64
CA THR A 44 -2.56 -3.13 15.21
C THR A 44 -3.18 -2.37 16.38
N GLY A 45 -4.38 -2.77 16.82
CA GLY A 45 -5.13 -2.07 17.87
C GLY A 45 -5.59 -0.68 17.43
N GLN A 46 -6.03 -0.56 16.17
CA GLN A 46 -6.53 0.64 15.51
C GLN A 46 -5.52 1.80 15.39
N LYS A 47 -4.22 1.47 15.31
CA LYS A 47 -3.13 2.44 15.23
C LYS A 47 -2.65 2.60 13.77
N LEU A 48 -2.69 3.83 13.26
CA LEU A 48 -2.34 4.11 11.86
C LEU A 48 -0.85 3.88 11.56
N ARG A 49 0.06 4.37 12.41
CA ARG A 49 1.52 4.19 12.20
C ARG A 49 1.93 2.73 11.95
N PRO A 50 1.59 1.77 12.82
CA PRO A 50 1.95 0.37 12.60
C PRO A 50 1.19 -0.25 11.42
N ALA A 51 -0.07 0.12 11.16
CA ALA A 51 -0.81 -0.38 9.99
C ALA A 51 -0.17 0.10 8.67
N LEU A 52 0.22 1.37 8.60
CA LEU A 52 0.96 1.93 7.47
C LEU A 52 2.33 1.27 7.30
N SER A 53 3.06 1.06 8.39
CA SER A 53 4.35 0.35 8.36
C SER A 53 4.22 -1.09 7.90
N ALA A 54 3.10 -1.77 8.21
CA ALA A 54 2.82 -3.11 7.71
C ALA A 54 2.57 -3.12 6.19
N ILE A 55 1.87 -2.12 5.64
CA ILE A 55 1.66 -1.95 4.19
C ILE A 55 3.00 -1.63 3.49
N GLU A 56 3.78 -0.69 4.03
CA GLU A 56 5.08 -0.32 3.46
C GLU A 56 6.08 -1.48 3.56
N GLY A 57 6.13 -2.20 4.68
CA GLY A 57 7.00 -3.35 4.90
C GLY A 57 6.58 -4.61 4.13
N SER A 58 5.33 -4.71 3.68
CA SER A 58 4.92 -5.75 2.72
C SER A 58 5.26 -5.36 1.28
N LYS A 59 5.14 -4.07 0.93
CA LYS A 59 5.62 -3.50 -0.34
C LYS A 59 7.15 -3.47 -0.49
N GLY A 60 7.88 -3.51 0.63
CA GLY A 60 9.33 -3.72 0.61
C GLY A 60 9.71 -5.17 0.26
N ARG A 61 8.89 -6.15 0.67
CA ARG A 61 9.20 -7.59 0.46
C ARG A 61 8.89 -8.07 -0.97
N ASN A 62 7.86 -7.53 -1.62
CA ASN A 62 7.57 -7.85 -3.02
C ASN A 62 8.49 -7.09 -4.01
N ALA A 63 9.04 -5.94 -3.63
CA ALA A 63 10.09 -5.26 -4.40
C ALA A 63 11.41 -6.05 -4.39
N SER A 64 11.77 -6.69 -3.28
CA SER A 64 12.96 -7.56 -3.19
C SER A 64 12.85 -8.83 -4.04
N VAL A 65 11.65 -9.26 -4.42
CA VAL A 65 11.43 -10.44 -5.28
C VAL A 65 11.51 -10.09 -6.78
N LEU A 66 11.30 -8.82 -7.16
CA LEU A 66 11.30 -8.41 -8.57
C LEU A 66 12.71 -8.19 -9.15
N ILE A 67 13.78 -8.21 -8.34
CA ILE A 67 15.17 -8.10 -8.84
C ILE A 67 15.76 -9.40 -9.40
N LYS A 68 14.93 -10.41 -9.73
CA LYS A 68 15.42 -11.67 -10.32
C LYS A 68 14.69 -12.09 -11.60
N THR A 69 14.56 -11.16 -12.55
CA THR A 69 14.23 -11.44 -13.96
C THR A 69 14.91 -10.31 -14.73
N GLU A 70 16.02 -10.50 -15.46
CA GLU A 70 16.05 -11.14 -16.80
C GLU A 70 17.48 -11.45 -17.32
N PRO A 71 17.59 -12.22 -18.44
CA PRO A 71 18.71 -13.07 -18.80
C PRO A 71 19.66 -12.54 -19.91
N GLU A 72 20.76 -13.28 -20.06
CA GLU A 72 21.62 -13.52 -21.24
C GLU A 72 22.09 -12.42 -22.21
N LYS A 73 23.42 -12.47 -22.42
CA LYS A 73 24.20 -12.32 -23.67
C LYS A 73 24.42 -10.90 -24.22
N GLY A 74 25.53 -10.31 -23.77
CA GLY A 74 26.28 -9.29 -24.51
C GLY A 74 27.67 -9.81 -24.85
N GLN A 75 27.85 -10.17 -26.11
CA GLN A 75 29.10 -10.55 -26.77
C GLN A 75 30.18 -9.48 -26.62
N GLN A 76 31.41 -9.86 -26.25
CA GLN A 76 32.58 -9.01 -26.48
C GLN A 76 33.71 -9.90 -26.99
N GLY A 77 33.97 -9.78 -28.29
CA GLY A 77 35.13 -10.36 -28.93
C GLY A 77 36.34 -9.45 -28.79
N ASP A 78 37.51 -10.08 -28.82
CA ASP A 78 38.76 -9.62 -29.42
C ASP A 78 39.45 -10.86 -30.01
#